data_AF-A0A3B9R4S6-F1
#
_entry.id   AF-A0A3B9R4S6-F1
#
_cell.length_a   1.000
_cell.length_b   1.000
_cell.length_c   1.000
_cell.angle_alpha   90.00
_cell.angle_beta   90.00
_cell.angle_gamma   90.00
#
_symmetry.space_group_name_H-M   'P 1'
#
loop_
_entity.id
_entity.type
_entity.pdbx_description
1 polymer ?
#
loop_
_entity_poly.entity_id
_entity_poly.type
_entity_poly.pdbx_seq_one_letter_code
_entity_poly.pdbx_strand_id
1 'polypeptide(L)'
;MLQNKQALTWIFRLGLINTVLILYLRMGLAYQPLLFNFYYESHGNKEWAKAIEDEVGNIPVVFENSYRNAPMYSFYTNGTPTFSLNNFMYRKNQYSINDTEEQVRGKDVAYVSKYLNNPAFTYTREDGGLYKGKYISNFQSYRKLDCIIEDDEVKLHTDKAIGLKVYNPYKEDINLKKLKFAVTYMDNYKHPLETLRISPETLLNGITTLKKQDTTVFKFQLPKTKTENIGYFRVVISENDLLYGLNGKPIPVK
;
A
#
# COMPACT_ATOMS: atom_id res chain seq x y z
N MET A 1 -25.65 37.34 29.29
CA MET A 1 -24.17 37.36 29.15
C MET A 1 -23.65 38.51 28.27
N LEU A 2 -24.20 38.74 27.07
CA LEU A 2 -23.70 39.76 26.13
C LEU A 2 -23.95 41.24 26.51
N GLN A 3 -24.72 41.52 27.56
CA GLN A 3 -25.01 42.89 28.03
C GLN A 3 -24.10 43.33 29.19
N ASN A 4 -23.30 42.43 29.76
CA ASN A 4 -22.39 42.74 30.87
C ASN A 4 -21.01 43.15 30.33
N LYS A 5 -20.70 44.46 30.41
CA LYS A 5 -19.42 45.03 29.92
C LYS A 5 -18.18 44.42 30.59
N GLN A 6 -18.27 44.07 31.87
CA GLN A 6 -17.16 43.46 32.59
C GLN A 6 -16.90 42.03 32.10
N ALA A 7 -17.95 41.25 31.86
CA ALA A 7 -17.84 39.92 31.28
C ALA A 7 -17.23 39.97 29.86
N LEU A 8 -17.68 40.89 29.01
CA LEU A 8 -17.11 41.10 27.67
C LEU A 8 -15.61 41.44 27.71
N THR A 9 -15.19 42.27 28.66
CA THR A 9 -13.78 42.65 28.83
C THR A 9 -12.92 41.45 29.21
N TRP A 10 -13.38 40.61 30.13
CA TRP A 10 -12.66 39.40 30.53
C TRP A 10 -12.62 38.35 29.42
N ILE A 11 -13.72 38.18 28.68
CA ILE A 11 -13.74 37.31 27.49
C ILE A 11 -12.69 37.76 26.47
N PHE A 12 -12.60 39.06 26.18
CA PHE A 12 -11.60 39.59 25.25
C PHE A 12 -10.16 39.37 25.75
N ARG A 13 -9.89 39.65 27.04
CA ARG A 13 -8.56 39.46 27.64
C ARG A 13 -8.13 37.99 27.62
N LEU A 14 -9.00 37.09 28.06
CA LEU A 14 -8.73 35.65 28.05
C LEU A 14 -8.60 35.13 26.61
N GLY A 15 -9.42 35.65 25.69
CA GLY A 15 -9.31 35.34 24.26
C GLY A 15 -7.97 35.77 23.67
N LEU A 16 -7.47 36.96 24.03
CA LEU A 16 -6.16 37.44 23.59
C LEU A 16 -5.03 36.58 24.17
N ILE A 17 -5.06 36.28 25.47
CA ILE A 17 -4.08 35.40 26.13
C ILE A 17 -4.07 34.02 25.46
N ASN A 18 -5.25 33.44 25.24
CA ASN A 18 -5.38 32.14 24.57
C ASN A 18 -4.86 32.18 23.13
N THR A 19 -5.13 33.26 22.39
CA THR A 19 -4.62 33.44 21.02
C THR A 19 -3.11 33.48 21.00
N VAL A 20 -2.49 34.27 21.89
CA VAL A 20 -1.02 34.35 22.02
C VAL A 20 -0.44 32.98 22.39
N LEU A 21 -1.07 32.27 23.32
CA LEU A 21 -0.65 30.92 23.72
C LEU A 21 -0.72 29.92 22.56
N ILE A 22 -1.82 29.90 21.80
CA ILE A 22 -1.99 29.02 20.64
C ILE A 22 -0.95 29.35 19.57
N LEU A 23 -0.70 30.63 19.30
CA LEU A 23 0.33 31.06 18.34
C LEU A 23 1.72 30.62 18.78
N TYR A 24 2.05 30.82 20.05
CA TYR A 24 3.33 30.38 20.63
C TYR A 24 3.52 28.87 20.49
N LEU A 25 2.53 28.06 20.90
CA LEU A 25 2.56 26.61 20.75
C LEU A 25 2.65 26.18 19.28
N ARG A 26 1.94 26.84 18.36
CA ARG A 26 2.05 26.58 16.92
C ARG A 26 3.45 26.84 16.38
N MET A 27 4.10 27.93 16.79
CA MET A 27 5.48 28.20 16.40
C MET A 27 6.43 27.12 16.93
N GLY A 28 6.21 26.63 18.15
CA GLY A 28 6.99 25.50 18.69
C GLY A 28 6.81 24.19 17.95
N LEU A 29 5.62 23.93 17.39
CA LEU A 29 5.37 22.75 16.56
C LEU A 29 5.93 22.92 15.14
N ALA A 30 5.99 24.13 14.61
CA ALA A 30 6.49 24.39 13.26
C ALA A 30 8.04 24.42 13.18
N TYR A 31 8.70 24.92 14.23
CA TYR A 31 10.14 25.13 14.25
C TYR A 31 10.81 24.32 15.36
N GLN A 32 11.63 23.33 14.98
CA GLN A 32 12.50 22.63 15.92
C GLN A 32 13.85 23.36 16.04
N PRO A 33 14.46 23.46 17.24
CA PRO A 33 13.99 23.02 18.56
C PRO A 33 13.42 24.18 19.41
N LEU A 34 12.47 24.97 18.88
CA LEU A 34 12.05 26.22 19.54
C LEU A 34 11.45 25.99 20.95
N LEU A 35 10.49 25.07 21.08
CA LEU A 35 9.80 24.79 22.36
C LEU A 35 9.96 23.36 22.87
N PHE A 36 10.18 22.41 21.97
CA PHE A 36 10.16 20.99 22.28
C PHE A 36 11.43 20.33 21.73
N ASN A 37 12.10 19.56 22.57
CA ASN A 37 13.30 18.80 22.20
C ASN A 37 13.01 17.29 22.12
N PHE A 38 11.79 16.92 21.75
CA PHE A 38 11.38 15.53 21.50
C PHE A 38 11.00 15.35 20.04
N TYR A 39 11.13 14.12 19.54
CA TYR A 39 10.75 13.79 18.17
C TYR A 39 9.27 14.04 17.93
N TYR A 40 8.94 14.75 16.85
CA TYR A 40 7.58 14.99 16.41
C TYR A 40 7.44 14.60 14.94
N GLU A 41 6.33 13.93 14.58
CA GLU A 41 6.16 13.30 13.27
C GLU A 41 6.28 14.27 12.08
N SER A 42 6.02 15.57 12.28
CA SER A 42 6.16 16.56 11.21
C SER A 42 7.60 17.04 10.96
N HIS A 43 8.54 16.75 11.86
CA HIS A 43 9.95 17.13 11.74
C HIS A 43 10.80 16.02 11.08
N GLY A 44 11.99 16.37 10.59
CA GLY A 44 12.92 15.43 9.95
C GLY A 44 12.49 14.90 8.58
N ASN A 45 11.29 15.25 8.11
CA ASN A 45 10.75 14.73 6.85
C ASN A 45 11.47 15.29 5.62
N LYS A 46 11.96 16.53 5.69
CA LYS A 46 12.71 17.15 4.60
C LYS A 46 14.08 16.50 4.47
N GLU A 47 14.75 16.27 5.59
CA GLU A 47 16.05 15.61 5.71
C GLU A 47 15.94 14.16 5.25
N TRP A 48 14.89 13.45 5.67
CA TRP A 48 14.60 12.10 5.21
C TRP A 48 14.36 12.02 3.70
N ALA A 49 13.52 12.90 3.15
CA ALA A 49 13.22 12.90 1.73
C ALA A 49 14.47 13.24 0.91
N LYS A 50 15.23 14.24 1.34
CA LYS A 50 16.50 14.61 0.72
C LYS A 50 17.52 13.48 0.78
N ALA A 51 17.65 12.77 1.89
CA ALA A 51 18.59 11.65 1.99
C ALA A 51 18.26 10.51 1.02
N ILE A 52 16.97 10.24 0.79
CA ILE A 52 16.56 9.28 -0.25
C ILE A 52 16.82 9.86 -1.65
N GLU A 53 16.50 11.12 -1.90
CA GLU A 53 16.76 11.81 -3.18
C GLU A 53 18.27 11.84 -3.53
N ASP A 54 19.14 12.10 -2.57
CA ASP A 54 20.60 12.11 -2.76
C ASP A 54 21.13 10.70 -3.11
N GLU A 55 20.48 9.63 -2.61
CA GLU A 55 20.83 8.23 -2.92
C GLU A 55 20.29 7.76 -4.27
N VAL A 56 19.01 8.04 -4.56
CA VAL A 56 18.30 7.48 -5.72
C VAL A 56 18.30 8.42 -6.93
N GLY A 57 18.66 9.68 -6.74
CA GLY A 57 18.58 10.73 -7.75
C GLY A 57 17.14 10.95 -8.22
N ASN A 58 16.96 11.02 -9.54
CA ASN A 58 15.70 11.39 -10.17
C ASN A 58 14.80 10.19 -10.54
N ILE A 59 15.12 8.97 -10.11
CA ILE A 59 14.29 7.81 -10.44
C ILE A 59 13.04 7.75 -9.56
N PRO A 60 11.90 7.21 -10.07
CA PRO A 60 10.72 7.04 -9.25
C PRO A 60 10.95 6.16 -8.01
N VAL A 61 10.24 6.49 -6.93
CA VAL A 61 10.37 5.76 -5.65
C VAL A 61 9.07 5.01 -5.32
N VAL A 62 9.18 3.69 -5.16
CA VAL A 62 8.08 2.81 -4.80
C VAL A 62 8.20 2.44 -3.33
N PHE A 63 7.25 2.87 -2.50
CA PHE A 63 7.20 2.54 -1.08
C PHE A 63 6.26 1.36 -0.84
N GLU A 64 6.75 0.33 -0.16
CA GLU A 64 5.90 -0.78 0.29
C GLU A 64 4.96 -0.34 1.41
N ASN A 65 3.66 -0.66 1.28
CA ASN A 65 2.66 -0.48 2.32
C ASN A 65 2.69 0.90 3.01
N SER A 66 2.90 1.97 2.24
CA SER A 66 3.08 3.30 2.82
C SER A 66 2.17 4.34 2.20
N TYR A 67 1.05 4.58 2.88
CA TYR A 67 0.15 5.69 2.51
C TYR A 67 0.77 7.07 2.79
N ARG A 68 1.55 7.20 3.86
CA ARG A 68 2.13 8.48 4.31
C ARG A 68 3.44 8.84 3.60
N ASN A 69 4.37 7.90 3.44
CA ASN A 69 5.71 8.23 2.93
C ASN A 69 5.70 8.55 1.43
N ALA A 70 4.90 7.86 0.62
CA ALA A 70 4.84 8.12 -0.82
C ALA A 70 4.47 9.59 -1.17
N PRO A 71 3.35 10.16 -0.66
CA PRO A 71 3.03 11.56 -0.96
C PRO A 71 3.97 12.54 -0.25
N MET A 72 4.45 12.21 0.95
CA MET A 72 5.37 13.07 1.69
C MET A 72 6.72 13.19 0.99
N TYR A 73 7.28 12.09 0.47
CA TYR A 73 8.49 12.12 -0.34
C TYR A 73 8.29 13.01 -1.57
N SER A 74 7.26 12.72 -2.36
CA SER A 74 6.95 13.49 -3.58
C SER A 74 6.80 15.00 -3.29
N PHE A 75 6.18 15.37 -2.17
CA PHE A 75 6.06 16.76 -1.75
C PHE A 75 7.42 17.43 -1.48
N TYR A 76 8.32 16.76 -0.75
CA TYR A 76 9.63 17.32 -0.40
C TYR A 76 10.67 17.24 -1.52
N THR A 77 10.45 16.39 -2.53
CA THR A 77 11.33 16.22 -3.70
C THR A 77 10.70 16.78 -4.98
N ASN A 78 9.98 17.89 -4.85
CA ASN A 78 9.42 18.68 -5.97
C ASN A 78 8.61 17.87 -7.00
N GLY A 79 7.84 16.89 -6.53
CA GLY A 79 6.95 16.09 -7.37
C GLY A 79 7.61 14.87 -8.00
N THR A 80 8.72 14.37 -7.45
CA THR A 80 9.29 13.09 -7.91
C THR A 80 8.20 12.01 -7.90
N PRO A 81 8.04 11.23 -8.99
CA PRO A 81 7.00 10.22 -9.07
C PRO A 81 7.15 9.17 -7.97
N THR A 82 6.06 8.93 -7.24
CA THR A 82 6.02 7.91 -6.19
C THR A 82 4.82 6.99 -6.33
N PHE A 83 4.98 5.79 -5.78
CA PHE A 83 3.89 4.82 -5.73
C PHE A 83 3.88 4.08 -4.39
N SER A 84 2.69 3.86 -3.85
CA SER A 84 2.49 3.02 -2.66
C SER A 84 2.12 1.61 -3.10
N LEU A 85 3.10 0.70 -3.09
CA LEU A 85 2.90 -0.70 -3.46
C LEU A 85 2.29 -1.46 -2.27
N ASN A 86 0.96 -1.51 -2.22
CA ASN A 86 0.24 -2.20 -1.15
C ASN A 86 0.17 -3.70 -1.41
N ASN A 87 0.55 -4.48 -0.40
CA ASN A 87 0.46 -5.94 -0.40
C ASN A 87 -0.72 -6.44 0.44
N PHE A 88 -0.93 -7.76 0.46
CA PHE A 88 -2.04 -8.44 1.13
C PHE A 88 -2.14 -8.17 2.64
N MET A 89 -1.05 -7.74 3.29
CA MET A 89 -1.00 -7.38 4.72
C MET A 89 -1.40 -5.92 5.00
N TYR A 90 -1.82 -5.19 3.98
CA TYR A 90 -2.13 -3.77 4.08
C TYR A 90 -3.52 -3.43 3.54
N ARG A 91 -3.80 -2.14 3.46
CA ARG A 91 -5.09 -1.60 2.97
C ARG A 91 -4.89 -0.91 1.64
N LYS A 92 -5.91 -0.96 0.78
CA LYS A 92 -5.95 -0.12 -0.42
C LYS A 92 -5.95 1.35 0.00
N ASN A 93 -5.25 2.18 -0.76
CA ASN A 93 -5.19 3.62 -0.55
C ASN A 93 -5.33 4.35 -1.91
N GLN A 94 -5.13 5.66 -1.95
CA GLN A 94 -5.30 6.46 -3.17
C GLN A 94 -4.51 5.92 -4.38
N TYR A 95 -3.33 5.34 -4.16
CA TYR A 95 -2.48 4.76 -5.20
C TYR A 95 -3.06 3.48 -5.80
N SER A 96 -3.95 2.79 -5.05
CA SER A 96 -4.68 1.63 -5.55
C SER A 96 -5.89 2.00 -6.41
N ILE A 97 -6.26 3.28 -6.46
CA ILE A 97 -7.48 3.77 -7.12
C ILE A 97 -7.13 4.62 -8.35
N ASN A 98 -6.14 5.51 -8.22
CA ASN A 98 -5.75 6.44 -9.29
C ASN A 98 -4.72 5.82 -10.27
N ASP A 99 -4.26 6.61 -11.24
CA ASP A 99 -3.32 6.17 -12.29
C ASP A 99 -1.85 6.38 -11.97
N THR A 100 -1.50 6.60 -10.69
CA THR A 100 -0.09 6.79 -10.28
C THR A 100 0.80 5.58 -10.52
N GLU A 101 0.23 4.36 -10.53
CA GLU A 101 0.98 3.14 -10.88
C GLU A 101 1.65 3.26 -12.26
N GLU A 102 0.97 3.85 -13.25
CA GLU A 102 1.53 4.04 -14.61
C GLU A 102 2.72 5.00 -14.63
N GLN A 103 2.90 5.83 -13.61
CA GLN A 103 4.07 6.72 -13.51
C GLN A 103 5.36 5.97 -13.14
N VAL A 104 5.23 4.75 -12.59
CA VAL A 104 6.38 3.92 -12.17
C VAL A 104 6.56 2.67 -13.03
N ARG A 105 5.51 2.22 -13.73
CA ARG A 105 5.58 1.04 -14.61
C ARG A 105 6.53 1.28 -15.79
N GLY A 106 7.31 0.25 -16.12
CA GLY A 106 8.29 0.28 -17.21
C GLY A 106 9.57 1.08 -16.93
N LYS A 107 9.72 1.64 -15.73
CA LYS A 107 10.87 2.47 -15.35
C LYS A 107 11.78 1.75 -14.37
N ASP A 108 13.01 2.20 -14.29
CA ASP A 108 13.88 1.82 -13.18
C ASP A 108 13.43 2.56 -11.93
N VAL A 109 13.27 1.86 -10.81
CA VAL A 109 12.73 2.44 -9.57
C VAL A 109 13.58 2.09 -8.37
N ALA A 110 13.57 2.96 -7.37
CA ALA A 110 13.99 2.63 -6.02
C ALA A 110 12.81 2.06 -5.24
N TYR A 111 12.89 0.79 -4.85
CA TYR A 111 11.90 0.14 -4.00
C TYR A 111 12.33 0.22 -2.54
N VAL A 112 11.50 0.85 -1.70
CA VAL A 112 11.78 1.08 -0.28
C VAL A 112 10.80 0.31 0.60
N SER A 113 11.34 -0.47 1.54
CA SER A 113 10.57 -1.28 2.47
C SER A 113 11.30 -1.48 3.80
N LYS A 114 10.57 -1.78 4.87
CA LYS A 114 11.17 -2.16 6.16
C LYS A 114 11.62 -3.63 6.19
N TYR A 115 11.11 -4.45 5.27
CA TYR A 115 11.21 -5.91 5.32
C TYR A 115 12.21 -6.51 4.33
N LEU A 116 13.05 -5.67 3.70
CA LEU A 116 14.12 -6.18 2.83
C LEU A 116 15.21 -6.87 3.66
N ASN A 117 15.60 -8.07 3.23
CA ASN A 117 16.71 -8.81 3.82
C ASN A 117 18.06 -8.28 3.34
N ASN A 118 18.22 -8.10 2.02
CA ASN A 118 19.46 -7.66 1.38
C ASN A 118 19.24 -6.33 0.64
N PRO A 119 19.20 -5.20 1.36
CA PRO A 119 19.05 -3.90 0.70
C PRO A 119 20.34 -3.45 0.01
N ALA A 120 20.17 -2.68 -1.06
CA ALA A 120 21.25 -1.95 -1.71
C ALA A 120 21.66 -0.71 -0.91
N PHE A 121 20.71 -0.06 -0.24
CA PHE A 121 20.95 1.11 0.61
C PHE A 121 20.05 1.10 1.84
N THR A 122 20.47 1.78 2.90
CA THR A 122 19.66 1.95 4.10
C THR A 122 19.73 3.36 4.64
N TYR A 123 18.65 3.81 5.25
CA TYR A 123 18.57 5.11 5.90
C TYR A 123 17.85 4.99 7.24
N THR A 124 18.44 5.51 8.31
CA THR A 124 17.82 5.56 9.63
C THR A 124 17.24 6.95 9.85
N ARG A 125 15.93 7.03 10.09
CA ARG A 125 15.27 8.28 10.48
C ARG A 125 15.67 8.69 11.89
N GLU A 126 15.43 9.95 12.23
CA GLU A 126 15.65 10.48 13.59
C GLU A 126 14.87 9.71 14.68
N ASP A 127 13.73 9.12 14.32
CA ASP A 127 12.94 8.25 15.22
C ASP A 127 13.52 6.84 15.42
N GLY A 128 14.69 6.56 14.83
CA GLY A 128 15.34 5.25 14.84
C GLY A 128 14.75 4.26 13.82
N GLY A 129 13.77 4.67 13.01
CA GLY A 129 13.17 3.84 11.99
C GLY A 129 14.14 3.55 10.84
N LEU A 130 14.54 2.28 10.69
CA LEU A 130 15.39 1.83 9.58
C LEU A 130 14.58 1.60 8.30
N TYR A 131 14.91 2.35 7.26
CA TYR A 131 14.45 2.16 5.90
C TYR A 131 15.50 1.41 5.10
N LYS A 132 15.02 0.50 4.26
CA LYS A 132 15.86 -0.34 3.42
C LYS A 132 15.38 -0.20 1.99
N GLY A 133 16.31 -0.02 1.06
CA GLY A 133 16.02 0.20 -0.35
C GLY A 133 16.74 -0.77 -1.26
N LYS A 134 16.16 -1.02 -2.45
CA LYS A 134 16.83 -1.73 -3.55
C LYS A 134 16.40 -1.13 -4.88
N TYR A 135 17.23 -1.30 -5.90
CA TYR A 135 16.89 -0.90 -7.27
C TYR A 135 16.19 -2.04 -8.00
N ILE A 136 15.13 -1.72 -8.75
CA ILE A 136 14.44 -2.67 -9.62
C ILE A 136 14.37 -2.05 -11.02
N SER A 137 15.07 -2.67 -11.97
CA SER A 137 15.03 -2.23 -13.37
C SER A 137 13.75 -2.68 -14.06
N ASN A 138 13.25 -1.85 -14.99
CA ASN A 138 12.02 -2.10 -15.75
C ASN A 138 10.88 -2.62 -14.84
N PHE A 139 10.57 -1.86 -13.79
CA PHE A 139 9.60 -2.24 -12.79
C PHE A 139 8.20 -2.41 -13.42
N GLN A 140 7.66 -3.61 -13.31
CA GLN A 140 6.31 -3.92 -13.79
C GLN A 140 5.40 -4.23 -12.62
N SER A 141 4.39 -3.41 -12.37
CA SER A 141 3.37 -3.72 -11.36
C SER A 141 2.02 -3.96 -12.00
N TYR A 142 1.25 -4.87 -11.39
CA TYR A 142 -0.07 -5.26 -11.87
C TYR A 142 -1.10 -5.25 -10.73
N ARG A 143 -1.02 -4.27 -9.81
CA ARG A 143 -1.88 -4.22 -8.62
C ARG A 143 -3.35 -3.97 -8.92
N LYS A 144 -3.67 -3.46 -10.12
CA LYS A 144 -5.05 -3.25 -10.58
C LYS A 144 -5.68 -4.49 -11.20
N LEU A 145 -4.96 -5.59 -11.42
CA LEU A 145 -5.60 -6.86 -11.82
C LEU A 145 -6.72 -7.19 -10.84
N ASP A 146 -7.92 -7.42 -11.36
CA ASP A 146 -9.12 -7.63 -10.54
C ASP A 146 -9.50 -9.12 -10.55
N CYS A 147 -9.48 -9.73 -9.36
CA CYS A 147 -9.85 -11.13 -9.16
C CYS A 147 -11.29 -11.20 -8.66
N ILE A 148 -12.18 -11.72 -9.51
CA ILE A 148 -13.62 -11.76 -9.29
C ILE A 148 -14.04 -13.22 -9.11
N ILE A 149 -14.67 -13.50 -7.96
CA ILE A 149 -15.35 -14.76 -7.66
C ILE A 149 -16.83 -14.43 -7.52
N GLU A 150 -17.69 -15.22 -8.15
CA GLU A 150 -19.15 -15.00 -8.16
C GLU A 150 -19.86 -15.66 -6.99
N ASP A 151 -19.24 -16.67 -6.36
CA ASP A 151 -19.77 -17.29 -5.16
C ASP A 151 -19.75 -16.30 -3.98
N ASP A 152 -20.91 -16.10 -3.33
CA ASP A 152 -21.05 -15.22 -2.16
C ASP A 152 -20.45 -15.82 -0.88
N GLU A 153 -20.37 -17.15 -0.80
CA GLU A 153 -19.82 -17.91 0.33
C GLU A 153 -19.25 -19.24 -0.18
N VAL A 154 -18.12 -19.68 0.39
CA VAL A 154 -17.46 -20.94 0.00
C VAL A 154 -17.17 -21.81 1.22
N LYS A 155 -17.51 -23.09 1.15
CA LYS A 155 -17.18 -24.05 2.21
C LYS A 155 -15.68 -24.36 2.25
N LEU A 156 -15.06 -24.30 3.43
CA LEU A 156 -13.68 -24.73 3.64
C LEU A 156 -13.51 -26.23 3.37
N HIS A 157 -12.29 -26.61 2.96
CA HIS A 157 -11.91 -27.99 2.67
C HIS A 157 -12.81 -28.71 1.65
N THR A 158 -13.46 -27.94 0.77
CA THR A 158 -14.19 -28.48 -0.37
C THR A 158 -13.24 -28.89 -1.49
N ASP A 159 -13.52 -30.01 -2.15
CA ASP A 159 -12.84 -30.40 -3.39
C ASP A 159 -13.53 -29.77 -4.64
N LYS A 160 -14.57 -28.94 -4.44
CA LYS A 160 -15.28 -28.23 -5.52
C LYS A 160 -14.35 -27.19 -6.15
N ALA A 161 -14.27 -27.19 -7.48
CA ALA A 161 -13.58 -26.13 -8.22
C ALA A 161 -14.37 -24.82 -8.15
N ILE A 162 -13.67 -23.72 -7.90
CA ILE A 162 -14.19 -22.35 -7.82
C ILE A 162 -13.85 -21.64 -9.12
N GLY A 163 -14.83 -20.93 -9.69
CA GLY A 163 -14.62 -20.07 -10.85
C GLY A 163 -13.92 -18.78 -10.45
N LEU A 164 -12.82 -18.44 -11.14
CA LEU A 164 -12.08 -17.20 -10.95
C LEU A 164 -12.04 -16.43 -12.26
N LYS A 165 -12.63 -15.25 -12.29
CA LYS A 165 -12.50 -14.29 -13.39
C LYS A 165 -11.38 -13.32 -13.06
N VAL A 166 -10.39 -13.19 -13.94
CA VAL A 166 -9.31 -12.21 -13.79
C VAL A 166 -9.44 -11.18 -14.91
N TYR A 167 -9.81 -9.95 -14.54
CA TYR A 167 -9.88 -8.82 -15.46
C TYR A 167 -8.55 -8.08 -15.49
N ASN A 168 -8.04 -7.87 -16.71
CA ASN A 168 -6.84 -7.07 -16.95
C ASN A 168 -7.25 -5.65 -17.37
N PRO A 169 -7.17 -4.63 -16.48
CA PRO A 169 -7.54 -3.26 -16.84
C PRO A 169 -6.47 -2.53 -17.66
N TYR A 170 -5.26 -3.09 -17.79
CA TYR A 170 -4.14 -2.45 -18.44
C TYR A 170 -4.31 -2.46 -19.97
N LYS A 171 -3.63 -1.52 -20.63
CA LYS A 171 -3.65 -1.36 -22.10
C LYS A 171 -2.70 -2.32 -22.84
N GLU A 172 -2.15 -3.31 -22.13
CA GLU A 172 -1.21 -4.28 -22.66
C GLU A 172 -1.50 -5.71 -22.18
N ASP A 173 -1.05 -6.67 -22.97
CA ASP A 173 -1.19 -8.09 -22.66
C ASP A 173 -0.17 -8.49 -21.58
N ILE A 174 -0.61 -9.24 -20.57
CA ILE A 174 0.25 -9.67 -19.47
C ILE A 174 0.52 -11.16 -19.59
N ASN A 175 1.79 -11.55 -19.72
CA ASN A 175 2.17 -12.95 -19.75
C ASN A 175 1.90 -13.62 -18.39
N LEU A 176 1.13 -14.72 -18.39
CA LEU A 176 0.77 -15.46 -17.18
C LEU A 176 1.99 -16.00 -16.43
N LYS A 177 3.10 -16.29 -17.11
CA LYS A 177 4.35 -16.74 -16.47
C LYS A 177 4.96 -15.69 -15.54
N LYS A 178 4.62 -14.42 -15.70
CA LYS A 178 5.08 -13.33 -14.83
C LYS A 178 4.27 -13.24 -13.53
N LEU A 179 3.11 -13.89 -13.49
CA LEU A 179 2.16 -13.80 -12.40
C LEU A 179 2.20 -15.06 -11.54
N LYS A 180 2.13 -14.87 -10.22
CA LYS A 180 1.96 -15.95 -9.25
C LYS A 180 0.63 -15.75 -8.54
N PHE A 181 -0.19 -16.79 -8.48
CA PHE A 181 -1.48 -16.76 -7.81
C PHE A 181 -1.39 -17.41 -6.43
N ALA A 182 -2.11 -16.85 -5.48
CA ALA A 182 -2.26 -17.42 -4.16
C ALA A 182 -3.65 -17.12 -3.60
N VAL A 183 -4.01 -17.87 -2.56
CA VAL A 183 -5.13 -17.59 -1.67
C VAL A 183 -4.56 -17.12 -0.34
N THR A 184 -4.99 -15.95 0.10
CA THR A 184 -4.77 -15.47 1.47
C THR A 184 -6.01 -15.77 2.30
N TYR A 185 -5.87 -16.63 3.30
CA TYR A 185 -6.86 -16.84 4.36
C TYR A 185 -6.77 -15.72 5.40
N MET A 186 -7.92 -15.32 5.92
CA MET A 186 -8.06 -14.22 6.86
C MET A 186 -9.03 -14.56 7.98
N ASP A 187 -8.86 -13.91 9.13
CA ASP A 187 -9.80 -13.99 10.25
C ASP A 187 -11.12 -13.25 9.97
N ASN A 188 -12.05 -13.28 10.94
CA ASN A 188 -13.34 -12.56 10.87
C ASN A 188 -13.20 -11.03 10.73
N TYR A 189 -12.03 -10.47 11.06
CA TYR A 189 -11.69 -9.06 10.96
C TYR A 189 -10.90 -8.73 9.69
N LYS A 190 -10.72 -9.70 8.78
CA LYS A 190 -9.99 -9.61 7.51
C LYS A 190 -8.48 -9.37 7.69
N HIS A 191 -7.91 -9.75 8.83
CA HIS A 191 -6.45 -9.83 8.99
C HIS A 191 -5.92 -11.10 8.33
N PRO A 192 -4.85 -11.03 7.53
CA PRO A 192 -4.24 -12.22 6.94
C PRO A 192 -3.69 -13.18 7.99
N LEU A 193 -3.99 -14.47 7.83
CA LEU A 193 -3.51 -15.56 8.68
C LEU A 193 -2.48 -16.42 7.94
N GLU A 194 -2.79 -16.81 6.70
CA GLU A 194 -1.95 -17.71 5.90
C GLU A 194 -2.11 -17.37 4.42
N THR A 195 -1.05 -17.54 3.63
CA THR A 195 -1.11 -17.38 2.17
C THR A 195 -0.54 -18.60 1.48
N LEU A 196 -1.38 -19.32 0.73
CA LEU A 196 -1.04 -20.55 0.03
C LEU A 196 -1.07 -20.35 -1.48
N ARG A 197 -0.03 -20.80 -2.17
CA ARG A 197 0.05 -20.74 -3.64
C ARG A 197 -1.02 -21.61 -4.28
N ILE A 198 -1.56 -21.13 -5.38
CA ILE A 198 -2.47 -21.89 -6.25
C ILE A 198 -2.00 -21.80 -7.70
N SER A 199 -2.41 -22.78 -8.51
CA SER A 199 -2.18 -22.79 -9.96
C SER A 199 -3.53 -22.88 -10.66
N PRO A 200 -4.21 -21.75 -10.91
CA PRO A 200 -5.49 -21.75 -11.59
C PRO A 200 -5.35 -22.26 -13.02
N GLU A 201 -6.30 -23.07 -13.47
CA GLU A 201 -6.34 -23.63 -14.82
C GLU A 201 -7.35 -22.86 -15.67
N THR A 202 -7.00 -22.61 -16.94
CA THR A 202 -7.92 -21.95 -17.88
C THR A 202 -8.90 -22.95 -18.47
N LEU A 203 -10.11 -22.47 -18.80
CA LEU A 203 -11.10 -23.30 -19.50
C LEU A 203 -10.69 -23.67 -20.94
N LEU A 204 -9.90 -22.80 -21.57
CA LEU A 204 -9.40 -22.96 -22.93
C LEU A 204 -7.91 -23.34 -22.89
N ASN A 205 -7.54 -24.35 -23.66
CA ASN A 205 -6.14 -24.77 -23.81
C ASN A 205 -5.35 -23.71 -24.57
N GLY A 206 -4.11 -23.43 -24.13
CA GLY A 206 -3.16 -22.57 -24.84
C GLY A 206 -3.20 -21.08 -24.48
N ILE A 207 -4.03 -20.66 -23.51
CA ILE A 207 -3.96 -19.28 -23.00
C ILE A 207 -2.64 -19.09 -22.26
N THR A 208 -1.81 -18.17 -22.75
CA THR A 208 -0.51 -17.82 -22.15
C THR A 208 -0.43 -16.38 -21.66
N THR A 209 -1.45 -15.57 -21.95
CA THR A 209 -1.50 -14.14 -21.64
C THR A 209 -2.89 -13.73 -21.17
N LEU A 210 -2.97 -12.84 -20.18
CA LEU A 210 -4.17 -12.06 -19.93
C LEU A 210 -4.25 -10.95 -20.98
N LYS A 211 -5.27 -11.00 -21.83
CA LYS A 211 -5.48 -9.98 -22.87
C LYS A 211 -5.81 -8.62 -22.25
N LYS A 212 -5.28 -7.55 -22.85
CA LYS A 212 -5.55 -6.18 -22.41
C LYS A 212 -7.06 -5.89 -22.40
N GLN A 213 -7.52 -5.20 -21.36
CA GLN A 213 -8.91 -4.76 -21.21
C GLN A 213 -9.94 -5.90 -21.38
N ASP A 214 -9.55 -7.13 -21.01
CA ASP A 214 -10.35 -8.33 -21.18
C ASP A 214 -10.32 -9.20 -19.92
N THR A 215 -11.28 -10.11 -19.81
CA THR A 215 -11.42 -11.03 -18.68
C THR A 215 -11.09 -12.45 -19.08
N THR A 216 -10.14 -13.06 -18.37
CA THR A 216 -9.83 -14.49 -18.53
C THR A 216 -10.48 -15.29 -17.41
N VAL A 217 -11.10 -16.43 -17.76
CA VAL A 217 -11.75 -17.32 -16.80
C VAL A 217 -10.86 -18.50 -16.46
N PHE A 218 -10.66 -18.68 -15.16
CA PHE A 218 -9.91 -19.77 -14.56
C PHE A 218 -10.80 -20.60 -13.65
N LYS A 219 -10.31 -21.78 -13.29
CA LYS A 219 -10.80 -22.61 -12.20
C LYS A 219 -9.65 -22.94 -11.27
N PHE A 220 -9.92 -22.97 -9.97
CA PHE A 220 -8.96 -23.46 -8.99
C PHE A 220 -9.70 -24.16 -7.85
N GLN A 221 -8.98 -24.98 -7.09
CA GLN A 221 -9.48 -25.54 -5.84
C GLN A 221 -8.91 -24.76 -4.67
N LEU A 222 -9.75 -24.55 -3.66
CA LEU A 222 -9.35 -23.87 -2.44
C LEU A 222 -8.30 -24.74 -1.71
N PRO A 223 -7.07 -24.25 -1.46
CA PRO A 223 -5.99 -25.07 -0.94
C PRO A 223 -6.26 -25.51 0.50
N LYS A 224 -6.09 -26.80 0.80
CA LYS A 224 -6.31 -27.32 2.16
C LYS A 224 -5.35 -26.65 3.14
N THR A 225 -5.86 -26.30 4.32
CA THR A 225 -5.13 -25.62 5.39
C THR A 225 -5.43 -26.26 6.75
N LYS A 226 -4.55 -26.06 7.73
CA LYS A 226 -4.79 -26.42 9.14
C LYS A 226 -5.06 -25.19 10.01
N THR A 227 -5.03 -23.99 9.43
CA THR A 227 -5.27 -22.73 10.12
C THR A 227 -6.71 -22.67 10.63
N GLU A 228 -6.88 -22.37 11.91
CA GLU A 228 -8.19 -22.22 12.55
C GLU A 228 -8.70 -20.77 12.45
N ASN A 229 -9.98 -20.56 12.79
CA ASN A 229 -10.62 -19.23 12.86
C ASN A 229 -10.58 -18.43 11.55
N ILE A 230 -10.59 -19.12 10.41
CA ILE A 230 -10.70 -18.50 9.09
C ILE A 230 -12.14 -18.02 8.91
N GLY A 231 -12.32 -16.72 8.68
CA GLY A 231 -13.62 -16.11 8.34
C GLY A 231 -13.74 -15.78 6.86
N TYR A 232 -12.62 -15.53 6.18
CA TYR A 232 -12.61 -15.13 4.78
C TYR A 232 -11.39 -15.71 4.05
N PHE A 233 -11.48 -15.78 2.72
CA PHE A 233 -10.31 -15.91 1.86
C PHE A 233 -10.30 -14.84 0.77
N ARG A 234 -9.16 -14.63 0.14
CA ARG A 234 -9.01 -13.72 -1.00
C ARG A 234 -8.00 -14.29 -1.98
N VAL A 235 -8.31 -14.22 -3.28
CA VAL A 235 -7.31 -14.48 -4.33
C VAL A 235 -6.42 -13.26 -4.51
N VAL A 236 -5.12 -13.48 -4.47
CA VAL A 236 -4.09 -12.46 -4.57
C VAL A 236 -3.08 -12.84 -5.64
N ILE A 237 -2.53 -11.84 -6.33
CA ILE A 237 -1.56 -12.01 -7.41
C ILE A 237 -0.26 -11.31 -6.99
N SER A 238 0.89 -11.91 -7.32
CA SER A 238 2.18 -11.26 -7.24
C SER A 238 2.94 -11.29 -8.57
N GLU A 239 3.85 -10.33 -8.68
CA GLU A 239 4.75 -10.09 -9.79
C GLU A 239 6.16 -9.76 -9.28
N ASN A 240 7.19 -9.97 -10.11
CA ASN A 240 8.59 -9.61 -9.82
C ASN A 240 9.17 -10.10 -8.48
N ASP A 241 8.73 -11.26 -8.00
CA ASP A 241 9.11 -11.80 -6.69
C ASP A 241 8.84 -10.84 -5.51
N LEU A 242 7.87 -9.94 -5.69
CA LEU A 242 7.33 -9.09 -4.63
C LEU A 242 6.20 -9.81 -3.90
N LEU A 243 5.78 -9.24 -2.76
CA LEU A 243 4.65 -9.77 -2.01
C LEU A 243 3.35 -9.64 -2.80
N TYR A 244 2.41 -10.55 -2.53
CA TYR A 244 1.10 -10.57 -3.20
C TYR A 244 0.30 -9.30 -2.92
N GLY A 245 -0.47 -8.86 -3.91
CA GLY A 245 -1.28 -7.65 -3.86
C GLY A 245 -2.64 -7.84 -3.18
N LEU A 246 -3.54 -6.91 -3.47
CA LEU A 246 -4.92 -6.86 -2.96
C LEU A 246 -5.92 -7.00 -4.12
N ASN A 247 -5.71 -7.99 -4.98
CA ASN A 247 -6.40 -8.15 -6.26
C ASN A 247 -7.88 -8.54 -6.12
N GLY A 248 -8.19 -9.50 -5.25
CA GLY A 248 -9.57 -9.91 -5.00
C GLY A 248 -10.27 -9.20 -3.85
N LYS A 249 -11.58 -9.36 -3.78
CA LYS A 249 -12.39 -9.06 -2.58
C LYS A 249 -12.32 -10.23 -1.60
N PRO A 250 -12.42 -9.99 -0.28
CA PRO A 250 -12.62 -11.05 0.71
C PRO A 250 -13.95 -11.79 0.45
N ILE A 251 -13.88 -13.10 0.32
CA ILE A 251 -15.04 -14.00 0.19
C ILE A 251 -15.21 -14.75 1.52
N PRO A 252 -16.40 -14.70 2.14
CA PRO A 252 -16.71 -15.46 3.35
C PRO A 252 -16.45 -16.96 3.19
N VAL A 253 -16.01 -17.59 4.27
CA VAL A 253 -15.92 -19.06 4.34
C VAL A 253 -16.80 -19.65 5.42
N LYS A 254 -17.24 -20.89 5.19
CA LYS A 254 -18.07 -21.68 6.11
C LYS A 254 -17.47 -23.06 6.40
#